data_AF-A0AAD9FY14-F1
#
_entry.id   AF-A0AAD9FY14-F1
#
_cell.length_a   1.000
_cell.length_b   1.000
_cell.length_c   1.000
_cell.angle_alpha   90.00
_cell.angle_beta   90.00
_cell.angle_gamma   90.00
#
_symmetry.space_group_name_H-M   'P 1'
#
loop_
_entity.id
_entity.type
_entity.pdbx_description
1 polymer ?
#
loop_
_entity_poly.entity_id
_entity_poly.type
_entity_poly.pdbx_seq_one_letter_code
_entity_poly.pdbx_strand_id
1 'polypeptide(L)'
;MQQERESAELCLNGCGFFGAPGSGGMCSVCWKKTMSDRQAAAVSPRAAEPKIDGITKMDTTTPATVDAVSNNSCVMEEVVEKPVEKAIQKNKKRCWECKKKVGLTAIECRCGYVFCSSHRFEDQHNCTFDFKTSDHAELARRNPGGGAFSKLEKL
;
A
#
# COMPACT_ATOMS: atom_id res chain seq x y z
N MET A 1 -39.35 10.43 16.36
CA MET A 1 -38.07 11.16 16.53
C MET A 1 -37.42 11.24 15.17
N GLN A 2 -37.57 12.39 14.49
CA GLN A 2 -37.00 12.61 13.17
C GLN A 2 -35.52 12.94 13.37
N GLN A 3 -34.64 12.05 12.89
CA GLN A 3 -33.20 12.30 12.86
C GLN A 3 -32.95 13.20 11.64
N GLU A 4 -32.81 14.49 11.89
CA GLU A 4 -32.42 15.45 10.85
C GLU A 4 -31.09 14.98 10.25
N ARG A 5 -31.06 14.86 8.92
CA ARG A 5 -29.85 14.49 8.18
C ARG A 5 -28.92 15.69 8.22
N GLU A 6 -28.11 15.79 9.25
CA GLU A 6 -26.98 16.73 9.31
C GLU A 6 -26.10 16.46 8.09
N SER A 7 -26.16 17.38 7.12
CA SER A 7 -25.34 17.37 5.93
C SER A 7 -23.89 17.47 6.34
N ALA A 8 -23.14 16.38 6.13
CA ALA A 8 -21.71 16.33 6.35
C ALA A 8 -21.03 17.27 5.35
N GLU A 9 -20.75 18.49 5.78
CA GLU A 9 -20.02 19.48 4.99
C GLU A 9 -18.52 19.17 4.96
N LEU A 10 -17.85 19.62 3.90
CA LEU A 10 -16.41 19.43 3.78
C LEU A 10 -15.65 20.31 4.78
N CYS A 11 -14.51 19.81 5.23
CA CYS A 11 -13.63 20.52 6.15
C CYS A 11 -13.30 21.91 5.63
N LEU A 12 -13.50 22.94 6.45
CA LEU A 12 -13.23 24.34 6.12
C LEU A 12 -11.78 24.61 5.69
N ASN A 13 -10.81 23.79 6.14
CA ASN A 13 -9.42 23.88 5.69
C ASN A 13 -9.18 23.28 4.29
N GLY A 14 -10.23 22.88 3.57
CA GLY A 14 -10.14 22.41 2.19
C GLY A 14 -9.42 21.07 2.01
N CYS A 15 -9.29 20.26 3.07
CA CYS A 15 -8.51 19.02 3.03
C CYS A 15 -9.24 17.82 2.41
N GLY A 16 -10.45 18.02 1.86
CA GLY A 16 -11.25 16.96 1.22
C GLY A 16 -11.86 15.93 2.17
N PHE A 17 -11.82 16.15 3.48
CA PHE A 17 -12.45 15.28 4.48
C PHE A 17 -13.66 15.97 5.13
N PHE A 18 -14.66 15.22 5.60
CA PHE A 18 -15.87 15.79 6.20
C PHE A 18 -15.60 16.41 7.58
N GLY A 19 -16.11 17.63 7.80
CA GLY A 19 -16.05 18.32 9.08
C GLY A 19 -17.31 18.05 9.90
N ALA A 20 -17.16 17.91 11.22
CA ALA A 20 -18.31 17.84 12.11
C ALA A 20 -18.74 19.26 12.55
N PRO A 21 -20.04 19.51 12.77
CA PRO A 21 -20.51 20.81 13.28
C PRO A 21 -19.93 21.12 14.67
N GLY A 22 -19.72 20.10 15.52
CA GLY A 22 -19.11 20.26 16.85
C GLY A 22 -17.63 20.65 16.83
N SER A 23 -16.91 20.41 15.73
CA SER A 23 -15.52 20.83 15.51
C SER A 23 -15.46 22.02 14.56
N GLY A 24 -16.48 22.89 14.60
CA GLY A 24 -16.55 24.12 13.81
C GLY A 24 -16.38 23.87 12.32
N GLY A 25 -16.85 22.73 11.79
CA GLY A 25 -16.72 22.37 10.38
C GLY A 25 -15.31 21.91 9.96
N MET A 26 -14.42 21.55 10.90
CA MET A 26 -13.09 21.00 10.58
C MET A 26 -13.01 19.48 10.81
N CYS A 27 -12.16 18.79 10.04
CA CYS A 27 -11.87 17.38 10.26
C CYS A 27 -11.03 17.15 11.53
N SER A 28 -11.00 15.92 12.03
CA SER A 28 -10.25 15.55 13.25
C SER A 28 -8.75 15.87 13.18
N VAL A 29 -8.16 15.88 11.99
CA VAL A 29 -6.74 16.22 11.78
C VAL A 29 -6.52 17.74 11.77
N CYS A 30 -7.33 18.47 11.01
CA CYS A 30 -7.27 19.92 10.93
C CYS A 30 -7.63 20.58 12.25
N TRP A 31 -8.62 20.06 12.97
CA TRP A 31 -9.02 20.55 14.29
C TRP A 31 -7.86 20.44 15.28
N LYS A 32 -7.19 19.28 15.35
CA LYS A 32 -6.01 19.09 16.21
C LYS A 32 -4.89 20.07 15.87
N LYS A 33 -4.62 20.29 14.57
CA LYS A 33 -3.62 21.24 14.11
C LYS A 33 -3.96 22.68 14.53
N THR A 34 -5.20 23.11 14.30
CA THR A 34 -5.65 24.45 14.72
C THR A 34 -5.64 24.66 16.23
N MET A 35 -5.84 23.61 17.04
CA MET A 35 -5.73 23.69 18.49
C MET A 35 -4.27 23.84 18.95
N SER A 36 -3.35 23.10 18.33
CA SER A 36 -1.91 23.28 18.58
C SER A 36 -1.43 24.67 18.18
N ASP A 37 -1.90 25.19 17.05
CA ASP A 37 -1.56 26.54 16.57
C ASP A 37 -2.17 27.63 17.46
N ARG A 38 -3.40 27.43 18.00
CA ARG A 38 -4.02 28.34 18.98
C ARG A 38 -3.32 28.34 20.34
N GLN A 39 -2.85 27.18 20.82
CA GLN A 39 -2.05 27.11 22.04
C GLN A 39 -0.70 27.81 21.86
N ALA A 40 -0.13 27.76 20.65
CA ALA A 40 1.07 28.52 20.30
C ALA A 40 0.83 30.03 20.13
N ALA A 41 -0.36 30.46 19.70
CA ALA A 41 -0.71 31.87 19.52
C ALA A 41 -1.23 32.56 20.81
N ALA A 42 -1.55 31.80 21.87
CA ALA A 42 -1.96 32.35 23.16
C ALA A 42 -0.79 32.95 23.97
N VAL A 43 0.45 32.75 23.52
CA VAL A 43 1.61 33.55 23.94
C VAL A 43 1.83 34.71 22.96
N SER A 44 1.24 35.85 23.32
CA SER A 44 1.48 37.20 22.76
C SER A 44 0.47 37.69 21.68
N PRO A 45 -0.30 38.78 21.96
CA PRO A 45 -1.17 39.41 20.98
C PRO A 45 -0.40 40.50 20.21
N ARG A 46 -0.42 40.46 18.88
CA ARG A 46 -0.24 41.68 18.08
C ARG A 46 -0.84 41.54 16.69
N ALA A 47 -1.72 42.47 16.38
CA ALA A 47 -2.44 42.64 15.13
C ALA A 47 -1.52 42.82 13.91
N ALA A 48 -1.93 42.28 12.75
CA ALA A 48 -1.95 42.93 11.44
C ALA A 48 -2.30 41.92 10.30
N GLU A 49 -3.28 42.26 9.46
CA GLU A 49 -3.53 41.72 8.11
C GLU A 49 -2.61 42.42 7.06
N PRO A 50 -2.75 42.32 5.70
CA PRO A 50 -3.61 41.49 4.80
C PRO A 50 -2.95 40.98 3.46
N LYS A 51 -3.78 40.33 2.59
CA LYS A 51 -3.77 40.19 1.08
C LYS A 51 -2.99 39.04 0.42
N ILE A 52 -3.63 38.03 -0.21
CA ILE A 52 -4.14 37.87 -1.62
C ILE A 52 -3.06 38.17 -2.69
N ASP A 53 -2.73 37.34 -3.70
CA ASP A 53 -3.48 36.68 -4.81
C ASP A 53 -2.66 35.43 -5.29
N GLY A 54 -3.13 34.36 -5.96
CA GLY A 54 -3.80 34.27 -7.26
C GLY A 54 -3.19 33.17 -8.18
N ILE A 55 -3.97 32.13 -8.53
CA ILE A 55 -4.26 31.64 -9.91
C ILE A 55 -3.26 30.79 -10.76
N THR A 56 -3.80 29.63 -11.24
CA THR A 56 -3.61 28.87 -12.54
C THR A 56 -2.41 27.91 -12.72
N LYS A 57 -2.41 26.77 -13.47
CA LYS A 57 -3.25 26.01 -14.46
C LYS A 57 -2.66 24.57 -14.49
N MET A 58 -3.41 23.46 -14.54
CA MET A 58 -3.94 22.70 -15.69
C MET A 58 -2.97 22.43 -16.87
N ASP A 59 -2.73 21.14 -17.18
CA ASP A 59 -2.62 20.49 -18.52
C ASP A 59 -2.41 18.96 -18.28
N THR A 60 -3.30 18.03 -18.62
CA THR A 60 -3.72 17.47 -19.92
C THR A 60 -2.58 16.86 -20.74
N THR A 61 -2.46 15.53 -20.75
CA THR A 61 -2.18 14.78 -21.99
C THR A 61 -2.44 13.28 -21.84
N THR A 62 -3.45 12.82 -22.58
CA THR A 62 -3.70 11.43 -23.02
C THR A 62 -2.61 10.97 -24.01
N PRO A 63 -2.47 9.65 -24.27
CA PRO A 63 -3.10 9.13 -25.48
C PRO A 63 -3.74 7.73 -25.33
N ALA A 64 -4.69 7.46 -26.23
CA ALA A 64 -5.51 6.26 -26.32
C ALA A 64 -5.02 5.29 -27.42
N THR A 65 -5.28 3.99 -27.20
CA THR A 65 -5.57 2.87 -28.13
C THR A 65 -4.57 2.46 -29.23
N VAL A 66 -4.23 1.16 -29.29
CA VAL A 66 -4.82 0.16 -30.23
C VAL A 66 -4.47 -1.29 -29.80
N ASP A 67 -5.41 -2.19 -30.08
CA ASP A 67 -5.55 -3.60 -29.71
C ASP A 67 -4.81 -4.63 -30.61
N ALA A 68 -4.55 -5.82 -30.02
CA ALA A 68 -4.60 -7.22 -30.52
C ALA A 68 -3.81 -7.64 -31.80
N VAL A 69 -3.23 -8.85 -31.96
CA VAL A 69 -3.65 -10.21 -31.56
C VAL A 69 -2.52 -11.24 -31.71
N SER A 70 -2.54 -12.25 -30.84
CA SER A 70 -2.15 -13.68 -30.97
C SER A 70 -1.29 -14.14 -32.16
N ASN A 71 -0.17 -14.83 -31.88
CA ASN A 71 -0.22 -16.29 -32.01
C ASN A 71 0.93 -17.05 -31.34
N ASN A 72 0.46 -18.16 -30.78
CA ASN A 72 1.08 -19.23 -30.06
C ASN A 72 2.08 -20.04 -30.92
N SER A 73 3.26 -20.37 -30.39
CA SER A 73 3.81 -21.72 -30.62
C SER A 73 4.82 -22.12 -29.54
N CYS A 74 4.58 -23.32 -29.06
CA CYS A 74 5.31 -24.10 -28.09
C CYS A 74 6.71 -24.48 -28.57
N VAL A 75 7.71 -24.34 -27.70
CA VAL A 75 8.87 -25.23 -27.69
C VAL A 75 9.10 -25.65 -26.24
N MET A 76 8.78 -26.91 -26.00
CA MET A 76 9.22 -27.71 -24.87
C MET A 76 10.73 -27.89 -24.97
N GLU A 77 11.49 -27.35 -24.02
CA GLU A 77 12.83 -27.85 -23.74
C GLU A 77 12.96 -28.08 -22.23
N GLU A 78 12.99 -29.37 -21.91
CA GLU A 78 13.34 -29.94 -20.63
C GLU A 78 14.81 -29.63 -20.35
N VAL A 79 15.08 -28.61 -19.53
CA VAL A 79 16.41 -28.38 -19.00
C VAL A 79 16.50 -29.04 -17.63
N VAL A 80 17.19 -30.17 -17.63
CA VAL A 80 17.67 -30.93 -16.48
C VAL A 80 18.30 -29.99 -15.45
N GLU A 81 17.61 -29.73 -14.34
CA GLU A 81 18.14 -28.93 -13.25
C GLU A 81 19.12 -29.75 -12.40
N LYS A 82 20.40 -29.52 -12.68
CA LYS A 82 21.47 -29.75 -11.70
C LYS A 82 21.23 -28.82 -10.50
N PRO A 83 21.56 -29.23 -9.27
CA PRO A 83 21.28 -28.42 -8.08
C PRO A 83 22.09 -27.13 -8.15
N VAL A 84 21.43 -26.01 -8.45
CA VAL A 84 22.04 -24.69 -8.43
C VAL A 84 22.18 -24.30 -6.96
N GLU A 85 23.42 -24.34 -6.46
CA GLU A 85 23.76 -23.80 -5.14
C GLU A 85 23.33 -22.33 -5.07
N LYS A 86 22.35 -22.04 -4.21
CA LYS A 86 21.85 -20.69 -3.98
C LYS A 86 22.99 -19.85 -3.41
N ALA A 87 23.39 -18.80 -4.14
CA ALA A 87 24.48 -17.92 -3.72
C ALA A 87 24.15 -17.25 -2.37
N ILE A 88 24.95 -17.54 -1.35
CA ILE A 88 24.72 -17.01 0.01
C ILE A 88 25.11 -15.53 0.06
N GLN A 89 24.16 -14.66 0.42
CA GLN A 89 24.41 -13.23 0.59
C GLN A 89 25.28 -12.96 1.83
N LYS A 90 26.55 -12.58 1.61
CA LYS A 90 27.51 -12.27 2.68
C LYS A 90 27.11 -11.04 3.53
N ASN A 91 26.40 -10.07 2.96
CA ASN A 91 26.05 -8.81 3.62
C ASN A 91 24.54 -8.57 3.66
N LYS A 92 23.89 -9.01 4.74
CA LYS A 92 22.45 -8.81 5.00
C LYS A 92 22.04 -7.36 5.33
N LYS A 93 23.00 -6.43 5.41
CA LYS A 93 22.75 -4.99 5.68
C LYS A 93 22.55 -4.15 4.42
N ARG A 94 22.58 -4.76 3.24
CA ARG A 94 22.34 -4.10 1.95
C ARG A 94 21.33 -4.89 1.13
N CYS A 95 20.58 -4.17 0.31
CA CYS A 95 19.69 -4.74 -0.69
C CYS A 95 20.50 -5.56 -1.70
N TRP A 96 20.01 -6.75 -2.08
CA TRP A 96 20.65 -7.59 -3.09
C TRP A 96 20.62 -6.94 -4.48
N GLU A 97 19.48 -6.35 -4.87
CA GLU A 97 19.29 -5.74 -6.19
C GLU A 97 20.04 -4.39 -6.32
N CYS A 98 19.72 -3.43 -5.44
CA CYS A 98 20.19 -2.06 -5.58
C CYS A 98 21.36 -1.68 -4.66
N LYS A 99 21.86 -2.61 -3.82
CA LYS A 99 22.98 -2.41 -2.88
C LYS A 99 22.80 -1.26 -1.86
N LYS A 100 21.59 -0.68 -1.80
CA LYS A 100 21.17 0.34 -0.83
C LYS A 100 21.23 -0.24 0.58
N LYS A 101 21.66 0.56 1.56
CA LYS A 101 21.67 0.17 2.97
C LYS A 101 20.24 -0.11 3.42
N VAL A 102 19.99 -1.32 3.90
CA VAL A 102 18.71 -1.68 4.52
C VAL A 102 18.82 -1.41 6.02
N GLY A 103 17.83 -0.73 6.58
CA GLY A 103 17.80 -0.34 7.98
C GLY A 103 17.46 -1.50 8.91
N LEU A 104 17.01 -1.18 10.12
CA LEU A 104 16.50 -2.16 11.09
C LEU A 104 15.32 -2.97 10.56
N THR A 105 14.54 -2.40 9.63
CA THR A 105 13.40 -3.03 8.95
C THR A 105 13.82 -3.90 7.75
N ALA A 106 15.04 -4.44 7.75
CA ALA A 106 15.48 -5.37 6.74
C ALA A 106 14.62 -6.65 6.84
N ILE A 107 13.92 -6.98 5.76
CA ILE A 107 13.09 -8.19 5.67
C ILE A 107 13.72 -9.09 4.62
N GLU A 108 13.92 -10.35 4.98
CA GLU A 108 14.37 -11.40 4.07
C GLU A 108 13.19 -11.85 3.20
N CYS A 109 13.40 -11.89 1.88
CA CYS A 109 12.45 -12.52 0.98
C CYS A 109 12.55 -14.05 1.11
N ARG A 110 11.51 -14.78 0.68
CA ARG A 110 11.47 -16.25 0.68
C ARG A 110 12.54 -16.88 -0.21
N CYS A 111 13.06 -16.14 -1.20
CA CYS A 111 14.23 -16.55 -1.98
C CYS A 111 15.56 -16.50 -1.20
N GLY A 112 15.59 -15.94 0.03
CA GLY A 112 16.73 -15.95 0.94
C GLY A 112 17.62 -14.70 0.89
N TYR A 113 17.28 -13.73 0.04
CA TYR A 113 18.01 -12.45 -0.09
C TYR A 113 17.32 -11.33 0.69
N VAL A 114 18.11 -10.32 1.08
CA VAL A 114 17.61 -9.13 1.79
C VAL A 114 17.42 -7.97 0.82
N PHE A 115 16.28 -7.29 0.93
CA PHE A 115 15.91 -6.18 0.05
C PHE A 115 15.53 -4.91 0.83
N CYS A 116 15.57 -3.76 0.14
CA CYS A 116 15.02 -2.52 0.66
C CYS A 116 13.50 -2.45 0.49
N SER A 117 12.85 -1.45 1.07
CA SER A 117 11.39 -1.24 0.96
C SER A 117 10.87 -1.20 -0.49
N SER A 118 11.68 -0.70 -1.43
CA SER A 118 11.34 -0.63 -2.86
C SER A 118 11.64 -1.88 -3.68
N HIS A 119 12.28 -2.90 -3.10
CA HIS A 119 12.53 -4.18 -3.76
C HIS A 119 12.05 -5.36 -2.90
N ARG A 120 11.09 -5.07 -2.01
CA ARG A 120 10.59 -6.04 -1.01
C ARG A 120 9.66 -7.07 -1.65
N PHE A 121 8.98 -6.68 -2.72
CA PHE A 121 7.93 -7.47 -3.36
C PHE A 121 8.49 -8.27 -4.55
N GLU A 122 7.81 -9.37 -4.89
CA GLU A 122 8.16 -10.34 -5.93
C GLU A 122 8.36 -9.72 -7.32
N ASP A 123 7.57 -8.71 -7.63
CA ASP A 123 7.58 -7.97 -8.90
C ASP A 123 8.78 -7.02 -9.02
N GLN A 124 9.44 -6.72 -7.91
CA GLN A 124 10.50 -5.72 -7.83
C GLN A 124 11.90 -6.34 -7.77
N HIS A 125 11.99 -7.68 -7.76
CA HIS A 125 13.25 -8.40 -7.88
C HIS A 125 13.00 -9.68 -8.67
N ASN A 126 14.03 -10.23 -9.32
CA ASN A 126 13.87 -11.48 -10.05
C ASN A 126 13.87 -12.67 -9.08
N CYS A 127 12.80 -12.78 -8.28
CA CYS A 127 12.65 -13.81 -7.28
C CYS A 127 12.55 -15.19 -7.94
N THR A 128 13.32 -16.13 -7.42
CA THR A 128 13.40 -17.49 -7.93
C THR A 128 12.60 -18.48 -7.09
N PHE A 129 11.72 -18.00 -6.21
CA PHE A 129 10.96 -18.84 -5.30
C PHE A 129 9.53 -19.04 -5.79
N ASP A 130 9.03 -20.27 -5.84
CA ASP A 130 7.67 -20.56 -6.26
C ASP A 130 6.65 -20.36 -5.12
N PHE A 131 6.03 -19.18 -5.06
CA PHE A 131 5.02 -18.84 -4.05
C PHE A 131 3.79 -19.75 -4.12
N LYS A 132 3.34 -20.04 -5.34
CA LYS A 132 2.09 -20.80 -5.57
C LYS A 132 2.17 -22.22 -5.01
N THR A 133 3.28 -22.91 -5.23
CA THR A 133 3.45 -24.30 -4.78
C THR A 133 3.70 -24.34 -3.28
N SER A 134 4.53 -23.43 -2.75
CA SER A 134 4.78 -23.31 -1.31
C SER A 134 3.50 -22.99 -0.53
N ASP A 135 2.77 -21.95 -0.92
CA ASP A 135 1.55 -21.53 -0.22
C ASP A 135 0.46 -22.62 -0.32
N HIS A 136 0.34 -23.31 -1.46
CA HIS A 136 -0.58 -24.43 -1.62
C HIS A 136 -0.20 -25.62 -0.71
N ALA A 137 1.08 -25.94 -0.60
CA ALA A 137 1.56 -26.99 0.30
C ALA A 137 1.30 -26.64 1.77
N GLU A 138 1.52 -25.38 2.17
CA GLU A 138 1.21 -24.92 3.52
C GLU A 138 -0.29 -24.95 3.81
N LEU A 139 -1.12 -24.52 2.85
CA LEU A 139 -2.58 -24.58 2.99
C LEU A 139 -3.07 -26.02 3.07
N ALA A 140 -2.54 -26.93 2.24
CA ALA A 140 -2.87 -28.35 2.28
C ALA A 140 -2.49 -28.97 3.63
N ARG A 141 -1.34 -28.59 4.19
CA ARG A 141 -0.88 -29.05 5.51
C ARG A 141 -1.77 -28.53 6.66
N ARG A 142 -2.22 -27.27 6.58
CA ARG A 142 -2.95 -26.60 7.66
C ARG A 142 -4.47 -26.80 7.56
N ASN A 143 -5.02 -27.14 6.40
CA ASN A 143 -6.44 -27.37 6.23
C ASN A 143 -6.83 -28.71 6.86
N PRO A 144 -7.61 -28.73 7.95
CA PRO A 144 -8.09 -29.97 8.58
C PRO A 144 -9.20 -30.66 7.76
N GLY A 145 -9.40 -30.30 6.48
CA GLY A 145 -10.45 -30.86 5.63
C GLY A 145 -11.83 -30.34 6.02
N GLY A 146 -11.99 -29.01 6.13
CA GLY A 146 -13.29 -28.41 6.43
C GLY A 146 -14.24 -28.50 5.24
N GLY A 147 -15.11 -29.51 5.21
CA GLY A 147 -16.14 -29.62 4.17
C GLY A 147 -16.94 -30.91 4.08
N ALA A 148 -16.69 -31.92 4.92
CA ALA A 148 -17.58 -33.09 5.01
C ALA A 148 -18.80 -32.76 5.89
N PHE A 149 -19.70 -31.91 5.40
CA PHE A 149 -21.01 -31.73 6.02
C PHE A 149 -21.85 -32.95 5.68
N SER A 150 -21.99 -33.87 6.64
CA SER A 150 -23.04 -34.88 6.56
C SER A 150 -24.38 -34.15 6.40
N LYS A 151 -25.14 -34.53 5.38
CA LYS A 151 -26.46 -33.97 5.10
C LYS A 151 -27.31 -34.14 6.36
N LEU A 152 -27.54 -33.06 7.10
CA LEU A 152 -28.37 -33.08 8.28
C LEU A 152 -29.80 -33.42 7.83
N GLU A 153 -30.30 -34.56 8.24
CA GLU A 153 -31.64 -35.02 7.91
C GLU A 153 -32.64 -34.06 8.59
N LYS A 154 -33.47 -33.40 7.77
CA LYS A 154 -34.46 -32.42 8.23
C LYS A 154 -35.50 -33.15 9.08
N LEU A 155 -35.63 -32.72 10.35
CA LEU A 155 -36.72 -33.11 11.24
C LEU A 155 -38.05 -32.50 10.80
#